data_AF-A0A532E2Y9-F1
#
_entry.id   AF-A0A532E2Y9-F1
#
_cell.length_a   1.000
_cell.length_b   1.000
_cell.length_c   1.000
_cell.angle_alpha   90.00
_cell.angle_beta   90.00
_cell.angle_gamma   90.00
#
_symmetry.space_group_name_H-M   'P 1'
#
loop_
_entity.id
_entity.type
_entity.pdbx_description
1 polymer ?
#
loop_
_entity_poly.entity_id
_entity_poly.type
_entity_poly.pdbx_seq_one_letter_code
_entity_poly.pdbx_strand_id
1 'polypeptide(L)'
;MMDHSFELETDKAVDVVALRGELGWTQQQLADHCGVDRSTVSTWETRPPTKGPALILLRQLQASLSDAARPGGVAAGPEIPQAGT
;
A
#
# COMPACT_ATOMS: atom_id res chain seq x y z
N MET A 1 5.19 -32.55 10.94
CA MET A 1 6.06 -31.73 10.06
C MET A 1 5.09 -30.86 9.28
N MET A 2 4.95 -29.60 9.67
CA MET A 2 3.91 -28.72 9.14
C MET A 2 4.30 -28.34 7.72
N ASP A 3 3.49 -28.79 6.76
CA ASP A 3 3.52 -28.37 5.37
C ASP A 3 3.12 -26.90 5.33
N HIS A 4 4.13 -26.04 5.47
CA HIS A 4 4.02 -24.67 5.01
C HIS A 4 4.67 -24.64 3.63
N SER A 5 4.03 -25.30 2.67
CA SER A 5 4.04 -24.84 1.29
C SER A 5 3.44 -23.44 1.31
N PHE A 6 4.30 -22.48 1.64
CA PHE A 6 4.00 -21.07 1.55
C PHE A 6 3.88 -20.82 0.06
N GLU A 7 2.68 -21.03 -0.47
CA GLU A 7 2.30 -20.53 -1.77
C GLU A 7 2.57 -19.04 -1.72
N LEU A 8 3.74 -18.68 -2.22
CA LEU A 8 4.03 -17.34 -2.69
C LEU A 8 3.08 -17.15 -3.87
N GLU A 9 1.82 -16.86 -3.57
CA GLU A 9 0.83 -16.34 -4.49
C GLU A 9 1.28 -14.93 -4.88
N THR A 10 2.39 -14.90 -5.62
CA THR A 10 3.06 -13.71 -6.11
C THR A 10 2.33 -13.14 -7.32
N ASP A 11 1.28 -13.80 -7.80
CA ASP A 11 0.49 -13.35 -8.94
C ASP A 11 -0.65 -12.37 -8.56
N LYS A 12 -0.96 -12.19 -7.27
CA LYS A 12 -1.93 -11.17 -6.90
C LYS A 12 -1.32 -9.77 -7.04
N ALA A 13 -1.82 -9.03 -8.03
CA ALA A 13 -1.64 -7.59 -8.13
C ALA A 13 -2.11 -6.93 -6.83
N VAL A 14 -1.32 -5.97 -6.32
CA VAL A 14 -1.71 -5.23 -5.12
C VAL A 14 -2.86 -4.29 -5.49
N ASP A 15 -3.98 -4.42 -4.79
CA ASP A 15 -5.11 -3.52 -4.93
C ASP A 15 -4.81 -2.23 -4.16
N VAL A 16 -4.30 -1.24 -4.88
CA VAL A 16 -3.85 0.04 -4.32
C VAL A 16 -5.03 0.85 -3.75
N VAL A 17 -6.22 0.72 -4.33
CA VAL A 17 -7.42 1.41 -3.87
C VAL A 17 -7.87 0.85 -2.53
N ALA A 18 -7.94 -0.48 -2.41
CA ALA A 18 -8.31 -1.13 -1.16
C ALA A 18 -7.29 -0.80 -0.05
N LEU A 19 -6.00 -0.91 -0.35
CA LEU A 19 -4.91 -0.61 0.59
C LEU A 19 -4.97 0.84 1.10
N ARG A 20 -5.24 1.79 0.19
CA ARG A 20 -5.44 3.19 0.53
C ARG A 20 -6.69 3.41 1.39
N GLY A 21 -7.77 2.69 1.11
CA GLY A 21 -9.01 2.72 1.88
C GLY A 21 -8.82 2.25 3.32
N GLU A 22 -8.06 1.16 3.53
CA GLU A 22 -7.75 0.64 4.87
C GLU A 22 -6.91 1.62 5.70
N LEU A 23 -6.01 2.35 5.03
CA LEU A 23 -5.19 3.40 5.66
C LEU A 23 -5.94 4.74 5.83
N GLY A 24 -7.07 4.92 5.16
CA GLY A 24 -7.75 6.22 5.05
C GLY A 24 -6.91 7.29 4.32
N TRP A 25 -6.00 6.88 3.43
CA TRP A 25 -5.08 7.78 2.75
C TRP A 25 -5.67 8.36 1.45
N THR A 26 -5.13 9.49 1.02
CA THR A 26 -5.35 10.07 -0.30
C THR A 26 -4.29 9.58 -1.29
N GLN A 27 -4.53 9.75 -2.60
CA GLN A 27 -3.53 9.42 -3.62
C GLN A 27 -2.21 10.17 -3.38
N GLN A 28 -2.28 11.45 -2.96
CA GLN A 28 -1.11 12.27 -2.67
C GLN A 28 -0.34 11.73 -1.46
N GLN A 29 -1.03 11.32 -0.39
CA GLN A 29 -0.36 10.75 0.78
C GLN A 29 0.35 9.44 0.47
N LEU A 30 -0.27 8.57 -0.33
CA LEU A 30 0.40 7.36 -0.79
C LEU A 30 1.61 7.68 -1.69
N ALA A 31 1.48 8.73 -2.51
CA ALA A 31 2.55 9.18 -3.40
C ALA A 31 3.75 9.71 -2.60
N ASP A 32 3.52 10.59 -1.64
CA ASP A 32 4.52 11.11 -0.69
C ASP A 32 5.19 9.97 0.09
N HIS A 33 4.40 9.01 0.59
CA HIS A 33 4.92 7.86 1.33
C HIS A 33 5.81 6.96 0.46
N CYS A 34 5.42 6.73 -0.79
CA CYS A 34 6.21 5.94 -1.73
C CYS A 34 7.32 6.75 -2.43
N GLY A 35 7.40 8.07 -2.23
CA GLY A 35 8.33 8.97 -2.93
C GLY A 35 8.08 9.05 -4.43
N VAL A 36 6.83 8.90 -4.88
CA VAL A 36 6.41 8.96 -6.28
C VAL A 36 5.46 10.14 -6.52
N ASP A 37 5.19 10.46 -7.78
CA ASP A 37 4.19 11.47 -8.14
C ASP A 37 2.75 10.96 -7.93
N ARG A 38 1.81 11.85 -7.60
CA ARG A 38 0.38 11.51 -7.50
C ARG A 38 -0.16 10.84 -8.75
N SER A 39 0.27 11.28 -9.94
CA SER A 39 -0.13 10.71 -11.23
C SER A 39 0.34 9.26 -11.38
N THR A 40 1.48 8.92 -10.76
CA THR A 40 1.99 7.55 -10.68
C THR A 40 1.06 6.68 -9.84
N VAL A 41 0.59 7.19 -8.69
CA VAL A 41 -0.39 6.48 -7.85
C VAL A 41 -1.72 6.29 -8.58
N SER A 42 -2.22 7.31 -9.28
CA SER A 42 -3.44 7.18 -10.09
C SER A 42 -3.27 6.14 -11.20
N THR A 43 -2.07 6.02 -11.76
CA THR A 43 -1.74 4.96 -12.72
C THR A 43 -1.71 3.60 -12.03
N TRP A 44 -1.20 3.49 -10.80
CA TRP A 44 -1.19 2.21 -10.06
C TRP A 44 -2.59 1.74 -9.65
N GLU A 45 -3.50 2.66 -9.32
CA GLU A 45 -4.90 2.32 -9.00
C GLU A 45 -5.65 1.75 -10.21
N THR A 46 -5.30 2.17 -11.43
CA THR A 46 -5.91 1.67 -12.68
C THR A 46 -5.13 0.51 -13.30
N ARG A 47 -3.81 0.55 -13.17
CA ARG A 47 -2.85 -0.40 -13.72
C ARG A 47 -1.74 -0.64 -12.69
N PRO A 48 -1.96 -1.55 -11.73
CA PRO A 48 -1.00 -1.80 -10.67
C PRO A 48 0.34 -2.29 -11.24
N PRO A 49 1.47 -1.87 -10.63
CA PRO A 49 2.78 -2.29 -11.08
C PRO A 49 2.95 -3.79 -10.85
N THR A 50 3.23 -4.55 -11.91
CA THR A 50 3.43 -6.00 -11.85
C THR A 50 4.88 -6.40 -11.58
N LYS A 51 5.82 -5.45 -11.64
CA LYS A 51 7.25 -5.67 -11.42
C LYS A 51 7.96 -4.40 -10.97
N GLY A 52 9.11 -4.56 -10.32
CA GLY A 52 10.01 -3.48 -9.94
C GLY A 52 9.82 -2.97 -8.50
N PRO A 53 10.52 -1.89 -8.14
CA PRO A 53 10.56 -1.40 -6.76
C PRO A 53 9.19 -0.93 -6.25
N ALA A 54 8.33 -0.42 -7.13
CA ALA A 54 6.97 -0.03 -6.79
C ALA A 54 6.13 -1.18 -6.22
N LEU A 55 6.19 -2.36 -6.84
CA LEU A 55 5.48 -3.53 -6.33
C LEU A 55 6.01 -3.96 -4.96
N ILE A 56 7.33 -3.90 -4.76
CA ILE A 56 7.96 -4.26 -3.48
C ILE A 56 7.47 -3.33 -2.37
N LEU A 57 7.46 -2.01 -2.61
CA LEU A 57 6.97 -1.01 -1.66
C LEU A 57 5.49 -1.25 -1.31
N LEU A 58 4.64 -1.47 -2.31
CA LEU A 58 3.23 -1.74 -2.11
C LEU A 58 2.99 -3.02 -1.29
N ARG A 59 3.77 -4.08 -1.54
CA ARG A 59 3.70 -5.32 -0.76
C ARG A 59 4.18 -5.16 0.67
N GLN A 60 5.24 -4.39 0.89
CA GLN A 60 5.71 -4.08 2.25
C GLN A 60 4.63 -3.33 3.03
N LEU A 61 3.99 -2.34 2.40
CA LEU A 61 2.91 -1.58 3.02
C LEU A 61 1.71 -2.48 3.35
N GLN A 62 1.33 -3.39 2.45
CA GLN A 62 0.26 -4.37 2.68
C GLN A 62 0.60 -5.35 3.82
N ALA A 63 1.85 -5.80 3.91
CA ALA A 63 2.30 -6.68 4.99
C ALA A 63 2.27 -5.96 6.34
N SER A 64 2.72 -4.70 6.39
CA SER A 64 2.64 -3.87 7.61
C SER A 64 1.21 -3.62 8.05
N LEU A 65 0.27 -3.43 7.13
CA LEU A 65 -1.16 -3.34 7.44
C LEU A 65 -1.73 -4.63 8.03
N SER A 66 -1.36 -5.77 7.44
CA SER A 66 -1.82 -7.09 7.91
C SER A 66 -1.32 -7.40 9.32
N ASP A 67 -0.12 -6.92 9.68
CA ASP A 67 0.44 -7.00 11.02
C ASP A 67 -0.23 -6.00 11.99
N ALA A 68 -0.44 -4.75 11.54
CA ALA A 68 -1.10 -3.70 12.31
C ALA A 68 -2.60 -3.95 12.56
N ALA A 69 -3.24 -4.82 11.76
CA ALA A 69 -4.62 -5.27 11.94
C ALA A 69 -4.84 -6.09 13.24
N ARG A 70 -3.78 -6.40 14.01
CA ARG A 70 -3.93 -6.87 15.39
C ARG A 70 -4.57 -5.74 16.22
N PRO A 71 -5.80 -5.91 16.73
CA PRO A 71 -6.60 -4.80 17.22
C PRO A 71 -5.99 -4.23 18.51
N GLY A 72 -5.35 -3.07 18.40
CA GLY A 72 -4.72 -2.38 19.52
C GLY A 72 -3.88 -1.16 19.14
N GLY A 73 -3.58 -0.92 17.87
CA GLY A 73 -2.80 0.22 17.42
C GLY A 73 -3.68 1.32 16.84
N VAL A 74 -3.91 2.39 17.60
CA VAL A 74 -4.35 3.68 17.08
C VAL A 74 -3.29 4.27 16.15
N ALA A 75 -3.27 3.84 14.89
CA ALA A 75 -2.49 4.51 13.87
C ALA A 75 -3.26 5.76 13.43
N ALA A 76 -3.09 6.83 14.19
CA ALA A 76 -3.26 8.18 13.67
C ALA A 76 -2.40 8.26 12.40
N GLY A 77 -3.04 8.23 11.24
CA GLY A 77 -2.37 8.53 9.98
C GLY A 77 -1.65 9.87 10.15
N PRO A 78 -0.43 10.04 9.61
CA PRO A 78 0.21 11.34 9.67
C PRO A 78 -0.73 12.32 8.98
N GLU A 79 -1.21 13.30 9.74
CA GLU A 79 -1.92 14.46 9.21
C GLU A 79 -0.88 15.25 8.41
N ILE A 80 -0.61 14.82 7.18
CA ILE A 80 0.22 15.59 6.25
C ILE A 80 -0.73 16.68 5.71
N PRO A 81 -0.50 17.96 6.03
CA PRO A 81 -1.39 19.02 5.59
C PRO A 81 -1.44 19.01 4.06
N GLN A 82 -2.65 18.93 3.50
CA GLN A 82 -2.89 19.12 2.07
C GLN A 82 -2.42 20.53 1.71
N ALA A 83 -1.21 20.65 1.18
CA ALA A 83 -0.74 21.85 0.51
C ALA A 83 -1.56 22.00 -0.78
N GLY A 84 -2.57 22.86 -0.72
CA GLY A 84 -3.31 23.28 -1.91
C GLY A 84 -2.43 24.15 -2.79
N THR A 85 -2.40 23.84 -4.09
CA THR A 85 -2.73 24.71 -5.24
C THR A 85 -2.47 23.90 -6.51
#